data_AF-A0A9E6AJR9-F1
#
_entry.id   AF-A0A9E6AJR9-F1
#
_cell.length_a   1.000
_cell.length_b   1.000
_cell.length_c   1.000
_cell.angle_alpha   90.00
_cell.angle_beta   90.00
_cell.angle_gamma   90.00
#
_symmetry.space_group_name_H-M   'P 1'
#
loop_
_entity.id
_entity.type
_entity.pdbx_description
1 polymer ?
#
loop_
_entity_poly.entity_id
_entity_poly.type
_entity_poly.pdbx_seq_one_letter_code
_entity_poly.pdbx_strand_id
1 'polypeptide(L)'
;MRHLKVCWLIPCLTLGCFGDGDARIPGELLGTFTAEAVTQENGCGPQPFDAADNPVFEIQLSEDAPKLYWITSSSAPTTGTLAEDGSFSFETVSRHTPAEGCVIDRGDAFIGAFADGDMHSGALDGVLTYSYALAEQSDCSALIGEVGGVSELPCSISYSVSATTQE
;
A
#
# COMPACT_ATOMS: atom_id res chain seq x y z
N MET A 1 -6.64 -22.55 -70.22
CA MET A 1 -7.25 -21.26 -69.80
C MET A 1 -7.58 -21.38 -68.33
N ARG A 2 -7.01 -20.48 -67.52
CA ARG A 2 -7.05 -20.48 -66.06
C ARG A 2 -8.34 -19.78 -65.62
N HIS A 3 -9.19 -20.43 -64.83
CA HIS A 3 -10.29 -19.76 -64.16
C HIS A 3 -10.05 -19.77 -62.65
N LEU A 4 -9.94 -18.55 -62.13
CA LEU A 4 -9.62 -18.16 -60.76
C LEU A 4 -10.63 -18.75 -59.77
N LYS A 5 -10.11 -19.37 -58.70
CA LYS A 5 -10.87 -19.61 -57.48
C LYS A 5 -11.02 -18.27 -56.75
N VAL A 6 -12.23 -17.73 -56.76
CA VAL A 6 -12.64 -16.59 -55.93
C VAL A 6 -12.73 -17.10 -54.50
N CYS A 7 -11.67 -16.84 -53.72
CA CYS A 7 -11.66 -17.08 -52.28
C CYS A 7 -12.32 -15.85 -51.63
N TRP A 8 -13.50 -16.04 -51.06
CA TRP A 8 -14.23 -15.01 -50.34
C TRP A 8 -13.45 -14.67 -49.05
N LEU A 9 -13.00 -13.41 -48.95
CA LEU A 9 -12.33 -12.85 -47.79
C LEU A 9 -13.32 -12.79 -46.62
N ILE A 10 -13.17 -13.69 -45.66
CA ILE A 10 -13.85 -13.62 -44.35
C ILE A 10 -13.11 -12.54 -43.53
N PRO A 11 -13.78 -11.49 -43.06
CA PRO A 11 -13.17 -10.51 -42.16
C PRO A 11 -12.96 -11.21 -40.82
N CYS A 12 -11.69 -11.45 -40.51
CA CYS A 12 -11.26 -11.93 -39.20
C CYS A 12 -11.55 -10.80 -38.19
N LEU A 13 -12.70 -10.87 -37.50
CA LEU A 13 -12.92 -10.10 -36.29
C LEU A 13 -11.80 -10.49 -35.34
N THR A 14 -10.85 -9.57 -35.15
CA THR A 14 -9.83 -9.64 -34.12
C THR A 14 -10.53 -9.55 -32.78
N LEU A 15 -10.90 -10.72 -32.25
CA LEU A 15 -11.05 -10.93 -30.82
C LEU A 15 -9.73 -10.49 -30.19
N GLY A 16 -9.74 -9.28 -29.60
CA GLY A 16 -8.67 -8.82 -28.76
C GLY A 16 -8.46 -9.85 -27.67
N CYS A 17 -7.23 -10.37 -27.59
CA CYS A 17 -6.77 -11.07 -26.40
C CYS A 17 -6.80 -10.04 -25.27
N PHE A 18 -7.90 -9.96 -24.53
CA PHE A 18 -7.86 -9.42 -23.17
C PHE A 18 -6.86 -10.29 -22.44
N GLY A 19 -5.68 -9.70 -22.18
CA GLY A 19 -4.64 -10.37 -21.40
C GLY A 19 -5.23 -10.83 -20.08
N ASP A 20 -4.72 -11.96 -19.58
CA ASP A 20 -4.89 -12.41 -18.20
C ASP A 20 -4.31 -11.35 -17.25
N GLY A 21 -4.97 -10.19 -17.15
CA GLY A 21 -4.82 -9.30 -16.02
C GLY A 21 -5.28 -10.10 -14.82
N ASP A 22 -4.42 -10.19 -13.81
CA ASP A 22 -4.72 -10.89 -12.56
C ASP A 22 -6.06 -10.34 -12.04
N ALA A 23 -7.13 -11.12 -12.22
CA ALA A 23 -8.54 -10.66 -12.14
C ALA A 23 -8.98 -10.29 -10.71
N ARG A 24 -8.01 -9.99 -9.84
CA ARG A 24 -8.13 -9.74 -8.41
C ARG A 24 -7.83 -8.28 -8.05
N ILE A 25 -7.22 -7.50 -8.94
CA ILE A 25 -6.91 -6.09 -8.68
C ILE A 25 -8.00 -5.23 -9.33
N PRO A 26 -8.84 -4.54 -8.55
CA PRO A 26 -9.85 -3.63 -9.10
C PRO A 26 -9.19 -2.37 -9.68
N GLY A 27 -9.80 -1.80 -10.73
CA GLY A 27 -9.39 -0.51 -11.29
C GLY A 27 -8.35 -0.56 -12.41
N GLU A 28 -7.92 0.63 -12.84
CA GLU A 28 -6.80 0.85 -13.76
C GLU A 28 -5.48 0.89 -13.01
N LEU A 29 -4.51 0.08 -13.45
CA LEU A 29 -3.18 0.05 -12.84
C LEU A 29 -2.43 1.35 -13.12
N LEU A 30 -2.11 2.11 -12.07
CA LEU A 30 -1.29 3.32 -12.16
C LEU A 30 0.20 2.98 -12.24
N GLY A 31 0.61 1.88 -11.61
CA GLY A 31 1.96 1.36 -11.68
C GLY A 31 2.42 0.66 -10.40
N THR A 32 3.66 0.19 -10.43
CA THR A 32 4.39 -0.30 -9.26
C THR A 32 5.43 0.74 -8.87
N PHE A 33 5.38 1.18 -7.63
CA PHE A 33 6.23 2.22 -7.05
C PHE A 33 7.20 1.58 -6.07
N THR A 34 8.46 2.02 -6.11
CA THR A 34 9.42 1.77 -5.03
C THR A 34 9.38 2.96 -4.09
N ALA A 35 8.96 2.73 -2.84
CA ALA A 35 8.86 3.73 -1.81
C ALA A 35 10.05 3.65 -0.85
N GLU A 36 10.66 4.81 -0.59
CA GLU A 36 11.67 5.00 0.45
C GLU A 36 11.05 5.82 1.58
N ALA A 37 11.10 5.28 2.79
CA ALA A 37 10.60 5.95 3.98
C ALA A 37 11.75 6.41 4.86
N VAL A 38 11.62 7.60 5.46
CA VAL A 38 12.57 8.17 6.41
C VAL A 38 11.84 8.48 7.70
N THR A 39 12.31 7.94 8.83
CA THR A 39 11.71 8.21 10.15
C THR A 39 11.78 9.70 10.48
N GLN A 40 10.63 10.29 10.81
CA GLN A 40 10.50 11.67 11.26
C GLN A 40 10.39 11.73 12.79
N GLU A 41 9.47 10.95 13.35
CA GLU A 41 9.22 10.86 14.79
C GLU A 41 9.06 9.40 15.17
N ASN A 42 9.60 9.02 16.33
CA ASN A 42 9.45 7.69 16.90
C ASN A 42 9.21 7.81 18.41
N GLY A 43 7.93 7.74 18.80
CA GLY A 43 7.50 7.74 20.21
C GLY A 43 7.45 6.34 20.84
N CYS A 44 7.77 5.30 20.09
CA CYS A 44 7.65 3.90 20.54
C CYS A 44 8.96 3.30 21.06
N GLY A 45 10.06 4.06 21.00
CA GLY A 45 11.38 3.58 21.39
C GLY A 45 12.13 2.87 20.25
N PRO A 46 13.28 2.25 20.53
CA PRO A 46 14.11 1.65 19.50
C PRO A 46 13.41 0.42 18.89
N GLN A 47 12.99 0.54 17.62
CA GLN A 47 12.50 -0.53 16.74
C GLN A 47 11.34 -1.37 17.30
N PRO A 48 10.15 -0.78 17.53
CA PRO A 48 8.98 -1.55 17.92
C PRO A 48 8.53 -2.48 16.78
N PHE A 49 8.29 -3.76 17.07
CA PHE A 49 7.61 -4.69 16.15
C PHE A 49 8.16 -4.70 14.71
N ASP A 50 9.49 -4.77 14.57
CA ASP A 50 10.20 -4.79 13.29
C ASP A 50 10.11 -3.50 12.46
N ALA A 51 9.72 -2.37 13.07
CA ALA A 51 9.80 -1.06 12.43
C ALA A 51 11.26 -0.70 12.14
N ALA A 52 11.63 -0.74 10.86
CA ALA A 52 12.93 -0.26 10.39
C ALA A 52 12.99 1.27 10.42
N ASP A 53 14.19 1.83 10.58
CA ASP A 53 14.39 3.29 10.59
C ASP A 53 14.14 3.91 9.20
N ASN A 54 14.53 3.21 8.14
CA ASN A 54 14.34 3.67 6.75
C ASN A 54 13.92 2.51 5.84
N PRO A 55 12.67 2.02 5.93
CA PRO A 55 12.23 0.90 5.13
C PRO A 55 12.12 1.30 3.64
N VAL A 56 12.52 0.38 2.77
CA VAL A 56 12.25 0.42 1.33
C VAL A 56 11.26 -0.67 1.02
N PHE A 57 10.17 -0.34 0.33
CA PHE A 57 9.12 -1.30 0.01
C PHE A 57 8.46 -0.99 -1.33
N GLU A 58 7.85 -2.01 -1.93
CA GLU A 58 7.13 -1.89 -3.20
C GLU A 58 5.63 -1.76 -2.95
N ILE A 59 5.01 -0.85 -3.69
CA ILE A 59 3.56 -0.62 -3.65
C ILE A 59 3.05 -0.69 -5.08
N GLN A 60 2.00 -1.47 -5.31
CA GLN A 60 1.24 -1.37 -6.55
C GLN A 60 -0.03 -0.54 -6.28
N LEU A 61 -0.26 0.46 -7.12
CA LEU A 61 -1.44 1.34 -7.02
C LEU A 61 -2.36 1.13 -8.22
N SER A 62 -3.67 1.03 -7.93
CA SER A 62 -4.71 0.91 -8.95
C SER A 62 -5.88 1.85 -8.61
N GLU A 63 -6.51 2.42 -9.64
CA GLU A 63 -7.54 3.45 -9.50
C GLU A 63 -8.92 2.96 -9.98
N ASP A 64 -9.95 3.18 -9.16
CA ASP A 64 -11.36 3.12 -9.57
C ASP A 64 -12.08 4.30 -8.92
N ALA A 65 -11.91 5.49 -9.50
CA ALA A 65 -12.28 6.76 -8.88
C ALA A 65 -13.69 6.72 -8.25
N PRO A 66 -13.86 7.24 -7.01
CA PRO A 66 -12.90 8.00 -6.20
C PRO A 66 -12.04 7.12 -5.27
N LYS A 67 -11.85 5.83 -5.60
CA LYS A 67 -11.06 4.91 -4.80
C LYS A 67 -9.68 4.71 -5.38
N LEU A 68 -8.73 4.56 -4.48
CA LEU A 68 -7.38 4.09 -4.78
C LEU A 68 -7.17 2.76 -4.06
N TYR A 69 -6.49 1.82 -4.70
CA TYR A 69 -6.17 0.52 -4.14
C TYR A 69 -4.66 0.42 -3.94
N TRP A 70 -4.25 0.19 -2.69
CA TRP A 70 -2.88 -0.09 -2.31
C TRP A 70 -2.69 -1.59 -2.20
N ILE A 71 -1.78 -2.15 -3.00
CA ILE A 71 -1.50 -3.58 -3.05
C ILE A 71 -0.04 -3.81 -2.67
N THR A 72 0.17 -4.73 -1.73
CA THR A 72 1.50 -5.27 -1.43
C THR A 72 1.54 -6.74 -1.82
N SER A 73 2.74 -7.28 -2.06
CA SER A 73 2.97 -8.58 -2.70
C SER A 73 2.30 -9.79 -2.03
N SER A 74 1.84 -9.67 -0.78
CA SER A 74 1.29 -10.77 0.00
C SER A 74 -0.07 -10.50 0.65
N SER A 75 -0.71 -9.36 0.36
CA SER A 75 -1.95 -8.94 1.03
C SER A 75 -3.11 -8.66 0.08
N ALA A 76 -4.33 -8.68 0.61
CA ALA A 76 -5.49 -8.20 -0.11
C ALA A 76 -5.38 -6.69 -0.35
N PRO A 77 -5.93 -6.15 -1.47
CA PRO A 77 -5.90 -4.71 -1.73
C PRO A 77 -6.50 -3.92 -0.57
N THR A 78 -5.73 -2.94 -0.06
CA THR A 78 -6.23 -1.95 0.90
C THR A 78 -6.92 -0.84 0.13
N THR A 79 -8.17 -0.53 0.48
CA THR A 79 -8.93 0.53 -0.20
C THR A 79 -8.71 1.85 0.52
N GLY A 80 -8.34 2.87 -0.25
CA GLY A 80 -8.20 4.25 0.18
C GLY A 80 -9.14 5.18 -0.58
N THR A 81 -8.99 6.47 -0.31
CA THR A 81 -9.71 7.55 -0.99
C THR A 81 -8.76 8.33 -1.89
N LEU A 82 -9.24 8.73 -3.08
CA LEU A 82 -8.56 9.61 -4.02
C LEU A 82 -9.39 10.87 -4.22
N ALA A 83 -8.78 12.03 -4.07
CA ALA A 83 -9.37 13.33 -4.36
C ALA A 83 -9.01 13.80 -5.78
N GLU A 84 -9.77 14.76 -6.30
CA GLU A 84 -9.58 15.31 -7.65
C GLU A 84 -8.26 16.08 -7.83
N ASP A 85 -7.63 16.51 -6.73
CA ASP A 85 -6.34 17.21 -6.73
C ASP A 85 -5.12 16.27 -6.67
N GLY A 86 -5.36 14.96 -6.76
CA GLY A 86 -4.32 13.94 -6.68
C GLY A 86 -3.87 13.62 -5.25
N SER A 87 -4.49 14.20 -4.22
CA SER A 87 -4.29 13.77 -2.84
C SER A 87 -5.04 12.48 -2.54
N PHE A 88 -4.47 11.64 -1.68
CA PHE A 88 -5.05 10.35 -1.33
C PHE A 88 -4.72 9.93 0.09
N SER A 89 -5.53 9.03 0.64
CA SER A 89 -5.30 8.47 1.96
C SER A 89 -5.73 7.01 2.09
N PHE A 90 -5.00 6.27 2.92
CA PHE A 90 -5.26 4.88 3.28
C PHE A 90 -5.26 4.74 4.79
N GLU A 91 -6.17 3.91 5.31
CA GLU A 91 -6.23 3.57 6.72
C GLU A 91 -6.51 2.07 6.85
N THR A 92 -5.76 1.39 7.71
CA THR A 92 -6.04 0.00 8.08
C THR A 92 -5.73 -0.22 9.55
N VAL A 93 -6.38 -1.22 10.14
CA VAL A 93 -6.11 -1.65 11.51
C VAL A 93 -5.82 -3.15 11.47
N SER A 94 -4.70 -3.54 12.06
CA SER A 94 -4.28 -4.92 12.23
C SER A 94 -4.08 -5.22 13.70
N ARG A 95 -4.13 -6.50 14.06
CA ARG A 95 -3.97 -6.95 15.44
C ARG A 95 -2.77 -7.86 15.56
N HIS A 96 -1.91 -7.57 16.52
CA HIS A 96 -0.70 -8.33 16.84
C HIS A 96 -0.84 -8.97 18.22
N THR A 97 -0.36 -10.20 18.35
CA THR A 97 -0.41 -10.95 19.62
C THR A 97 1.00 -11.44 19.97
N PRO A 98 1.88 -10.53 20.45
CA PRO A 98 3.29 -10.84 20.69
C PRO A 98 3.51 -11.80 21.87
N ALA A 99 2.54 -11.92 22.79
CA ALA A 99 2.58 -12.86 23.91
C ALA A 99 1.16 -13.31 24.29
N GLU A 100 1.05 -14.40 25.05
CA GLU A 100 -0.24 -14.85 25.58
C GLU A 100 -0.88 -13.78 26.47
N GLY A 101 -2.14 -13.44 26.21
CA GLY A 101 -2.86 -12.37 26.93
C GLY A 101 -2.50 -10.94 26.51
N CYS A 102 -1.48 -10.75 25.66
CA CYS A 102 -1.10 -9.46 25.12
C CYS A 102 -1.54 -9.33 23.66
N VAL A 103 -2.47 -8.42 23.43
CA VAL A 103 -3.00 -8.01 22.14
C VAL A 103 -2.78 -6.52 21.93
N ILE A 104 -2.17 -6.17 20.80
CA ILE A 104 -1.87 -4.79 20.39
C ILE A 104 -2.55 -4.54 19.06
N ASP A 105 -3.37 -3.50 19.00
CA ASP A 105 -3.93 -3.01 17.75
C ASP A 105 -2.93 -2.04 17.12
N ARG A 106 -2.57 -2.29 15.86
CA ARG A 106 -1.73 -1.43 15.04
C ARG A 106 -2.59 -0.76 13.97
N GLY A 107 -2.68 0.56 14.03
CA GLY A 107 -3.29 1.37 12.98
C GLY A 107 -2.23 1.88 12.02
N ASP A 108 -2.41 1.65 10.73
CA ASP A 108 -1.55 2.16 9.67
C ASP A 108 -2.33 3.22 8.90
N ALA A 109 -1.80 4.44 8.82
CA ALA A 109 -2.39 5.55 8.09
C ALA A 109 -1.38 6.13 7.11
N PHE A 110 -1.75 6.26 5.84
CA PHE A 110 -0.96 6.94 4.82
C PHE A 110 -1.73 8.12 4.27
N ILE A 111 -1.10 9.28 4.19
CA ILE A 111 -1.64 10.46 3.50
C ILE A 111 -0.57 10.94 2.53
N GLY A 112 -0.92 11.09 1.25
CA GLY A 112 0.03 11.54 0.25
C GLY A 112 -0.63 12.25 -0.92
N ALA A 113 0.20 12.60 -1.90
CA ALA A 113 -0.23 13.18 -3.16
C ALA A 113 0.70 12.73 -4.28
N PHE A 114 0.16 12.61 -5.48
CA PHE A 114 0.96 12.44 -6.68
C PHE A 114 1.69 13.73 -7.04
N ALA A 115 2.88 13.62 -7.63
CA ALA A 115 3.66 14.78 -8.06
C ALA A 115 2.85 15.61 -9.07
N ASP A 116 2.90 16.94 -8.89
CA ASP A 116 2.13 17.93 -9.68
C ASP A 116 0.59 17.70 -9.71
N GLY A 117 0.06 16.85 -8.82
CA GLY A 117 -1.35 16.45 -8.82
C GLY A 117 -1.73 15.50 -9.96
N ASP A 118 -0.76 14.95 -10.69
CA ASP A 118 -0.98 14.03 -11.80
C ASP A 118 -0.71 12.58 -11.34
N MET A 119 -1.75 11.75 -11.31
CA MET A 119 -1.69 10.33 -10.96
C MET A 119 -0.78 9.50 -11.88
N HIS A 120 -0.49 10.00 -13.08
CA HIS A 120 0.43 9.37 -14.05
C HIS A 120 1.82 9.99 -14.05
N SER A 121 2.13 10.90 -13.12
CA SER A 121 3.47 11.51 -12.98
C SER A 121 4.58 10.50 -12.71
N GLY A 122 4.24 9.30 -12.24
CA GLY A 122 5.19 8.27 -11.85
C GLY A 122 5.92 8.57 -10.54
N ALA A 123 5.49 9.58 -9.79
CA ALA A 123 6.05 9.94 -8.51
C ALA A 123 4.97 10.35 -7.50
N LEU A 124 5.21 10.07 -6.22
CA LEU A 124 4.35 10.49 -5.13
C LEU A 124 5.17 10.75 -3.87
N ASP A 125 4.62 11.60 -3.00
CA ASP A 125 5.17 11.89 -1.68
C ASP A 125 4.05 11.81 -0.64
N GLY A 126 4.40 11.50 0.60
CA GLY A 126 3.42 11.42 1.67
C GLY A 126 4.00 11.18 3.05
N VAL A 127 3.11 10.91 3.99
CA VAL A 127 3.41 10.58 5.37
C VAL A 127 2.74 9.26 5.71
N LEU A 128 3.55 8.31 6.18
CA LEU A 128 3.09 7.03 6.72
C LEU A 128 3.18 7.08 8.24
N THR A 129 2.09 6.78 8.93
CA THR A 129 2.02 6.74 10.39
C THR A 129 1.61 5.36 10.84
N TYR A 130 2.42 4.77 11.73
CA TYR A 130 2.03 3.59 12.51
C TYR A 130 1.65 4.03 13.91
N SER A 131 0.49 3.58 14.38
CA SER A 131 -0.02 3.81 15.72
C SER A 131 -0.19 2.47 16.43
N TYR A 132 0.20 2.41 17.70
CA TYR A 132 0.13 1.19 18.50
C TYR A 132 -0.63 1.47 19.79
N ALA A 133 -1.63 0.65 20.08
CA ALA A 133 -2.41 0.74 21.30
C ALA A 133 -2.74 -0.65 21.83
N LEU A 134 -2.98 -0.75 23.15
CA LEU A 134 -3.51 -1.98 23.74
C LEU A 134 -4.93 -2.21 23.23
N ALA A 135 -5.21 -3.43 22.78
CA ALA A 135 -6.59 -3.85 22.57
C ALA A 135 -7.34 -3.94 23.90
N GLU A 136 -8.67 -3.87 23.87
CA GLU A 136 -9.47 -4.00 25.08
C GLU A 136 -9.15 -5.29 25.85
N GLN A 137 -8.99 -5.17 27.18
CA GLN A 137 -8.71 -6.27 28.10
C GLN A 137 -7.36 -6.98 27.89
N SER A 138 -6.46 -6.39 27.10
CA SER A 138 -5.08 -6.86 26.91
C SER A 138 -4.18 -6.45 28.07
N ASP A 139 -3.23 -7.32 28.45
CA ASP A 139 -2.13 -6.99 29.37
C ASP A 139 -0.78 -7.26 28.69
N CYS A 140 -0.10 -6.19 28.30
CA CYS A 140 1.25 -6.24 27.73
C CYS A 140 2.31 -5.66 28.65
N SER A 141 2.04 -5.56 29.95
CA SER A 141 2.99 -4.99 30.93
C SER A 141 4.37 -5.67 30.89
N ALA A 142 4.40 -6.96 30.56
CA ALA A 142 5.64 -7.73 30.40
C ALA A 142 6.47 -7.39 29.15
N LEU A 143 5.94 -6.62 28.20
CA LEU A 143 6.64 -6.22 26.96
C LEU A 143 7.07 -4.76 26.94
N ILE A 144 6.58 -3.95 27.86
CA ILE A 144 6.91 -2.53 27.94
C ILE A 144 8.28 -2.37 28.59
N GLY A 145 9.22 -1.75 27.88
CA GLY A 145 10.58 -1.51 28.35
C GLY A 145 11.55 -2.69 28.16
N GLU A 146 11.10 -3.79 27.55
CA GLU A 146 11.96 -4.92 27.18
C GLU A 146 12.74 -4.63 25.88
N VAL A 147 13.90 -5.28 25.71
CA VAL A 147 14.71 -5.16 24.49
C VAL A 147 13.93 -5.74 23.31
N GLY A 148 13.70 -4.92 22.27
CA GLY A 148 12.88 -5.30 21.11
C GLY A 148 11.38 -5.16 21.34
N GLY A 149 10.96 -4.66 22.51
CA GLY A 149 9.60 -4.26 22.82
C GLY A 149 9.35 -2.77 22.55
N VAL A 150 8.22 -2.27 23.04
CA VAL A 150 7.86 -0.84 23.00
C VAL A 150 8.29 -0.15 24.27
N SER A 151 8.68 1.12 24.20
CA SER A 151 8.99 1.92 25.38
C SER A 151 7.74 2.28 26.19
N GLU A 152 6.63 2.52 25.50
CA GLU A 152 5.33 2.87 26.09
C GLU A 152 4.18 2.57 25.12
N LEU A 153 2.96 2.45 25.65
CA LEU A 153 1.71 2.39 24.88
C LEU A 153 0.67 3.32 25.53
N PRO A 154 -0.14 4.05 24.74
CA PRO A 154 -0.09 4.13 23.28
C PRO A 154 1.14 4.90 22.76
N CYS A 155 1.59 4.58 21.56
CA CYS A 155 2.71 5.27 20.91
C CYS A 155 2.51 5.32 19.38
N SER A 156 3.33 6.12 18.69
CA SER A 156 3.32 6.22 17.23
C SER A 156 4.70 6.43 16.62
N ILE A 157 4.83 6.07 15.34
CA ILE A 157 5.98 6.34 14.49
C ILE A 157 5.47 6.98 13.20
N SER A 158 6.11 8.06 12.76
CA SER A 158 5.79 8.71 11.49
C SER A 158 7.00 8.72 10.57
N TYR A 159 6.75 8.46 9.29
CA TYR A 159 7.74 8.46 8.23
C TYR A 159 7.34 9.46 7.14
N SER A 160 8.29 10.22 6.62
CA SER A 160 8.15 10.83 5.30
C SER A 160 8.42 9.77 4.25
N VAL A 161 7.59 9.69 3.22
CA VAL A 161 7.71 8.70 2.15
C VAL A 161 7.81 9.41 0.82
N SER A 162 8.78 9.00 0.00
CA SER A 162 8.88 9.37 -1.40
C SER A 162 8.90 8.10 -2.23
N ALA A 163 8.18 8.06 -3.35
CA ALA A 163 8.13 6.88 -4.20
C ALA A 163 8.13 7.24 -5.69
N THR A 164 8.76 6.38 -6.49
CA THR A 164 8.83 6.51 -7.95
C THR A 164 8.45 5.19 -8.61
N THR A 165 7.82 5.25 -9.78
CA THR A 165 7.50 4.06 -10.59
C THR A 165 8.78 3.33 -11.00
N GLN A 166 8.70 2.00 -11.04
CA GLN A 166 9.72 1.19 -11.70
C GLN A 166 9.53 1.28 -13.23
N GLU A 167 10.61 1.60 -13.96
CA GLU A 167 10.62 1.59 -15.44
C GLU A 167 10.51 0.17 -16.02
#